data_AF-A0A2N1JDX0-F1
#
_entry.id   AF-A0A2N1JDX0-F1
#
_cell.length_a   1.000
_cell.length_b   1.000
_cell.length_c   1.000
_cell.angle_alpha   90.00
_cell.angle_beta   90.00
_cell.angle_gamma   90.00
#
_symmetry.space_group_name_H-M   'P 1'
#
loop_
_entity.id
_entity.type
_entity.pdbx_description
1 polymer ?
#
loop_
_entity_poly.entity_id
_entity_poly.type
_entity_poly.pdbx_seq_one_letter_code
_entity_poly.pdbx_strand_id
1 'polypeptide(L)'
;MAWEAQSRRARQVQSRLDAKLTGYSQLVLEAASSTSPFSSAPSDAVALDMENGAQRLDRAAVETEIQALLAQYKEAQEELAMLLNDPMLPPSQTQQHAVQRHRELLIELERDFFRSRTNLTHALDKKALLGHVKQDIDSYRLQHANEMEAYLDERGHLQNAHRMMDDTLDQAYATQSEFRSQHSQLAGALTRMRNTVAQVPGLNNILTLISRRRRRDTVIIALVIGVCVFILLMMGTR
;
A
#
# COMPACT_ATOMS: atom_id res chain seq x y z
N MET A 1 -47.43 -59.75 -10.96
CA MET A 1 -46.09 -59.87 -10.34
C MET A 1 -45.01 -59.05 -11.05
N ALA A 2 -44.98 -58.99 -12.39
CA ALA A 2 -43.98 -58.21 -13.15
C ALA A 2 -43.93 -56.71 -12.78
N TRP A 3 -45.08 -56.05 -12.63
CA TRP A 3 -45.16 -54.64 -12.22
C TRP A 3 -44.46 -54.33 -10.89
N GLU A 4 -44.69 -55.14 -9.87
CA GLU A 4 -44.11 -54.89 -8.54
C GLU A 4 -42.60 -55.11 -8.52
N ALA A 5 -42.11 -56.11 -9.26
CA ALA A 5 -40.67 -56.33 -9.41
C ALA A 5 -40.01 -55.12 -10.08
N GLN A 6 -40.62 -54.60 -11.14
CA GLN A 6 -40.10 -53.45 -11.86
C GLN A 6 -40.22 -52.14 -11.07
N SER A 7 -41.31 -51.95 -10.33
CA SER A 7 -41.47 -50.78 -9.45
C SER A 7 -40.45 -50.80 -8.30
N ARG A 8 -40.14 -51.99 -7.75
CA ARG A 8 -39.05 -52.16 -6.77
C ARG A 8 -37.70 -51.78 -7.37
N ARG A 9 -37.41 -52.23 -8.60
CA ARG A 9 -36.17 -51.87 -9.32
C ARG A 9 -36.05 -50.37 -9.53
N ALA A 10 -37.10 -49.70 -10.03
CA ALA A 10 -37.10 -48.26 -10.25
C ALA A 10 -36.84 -47.47 -8.95
N ARG A 11 -37.47 -47.86 -7.84
CA ARG A 11 -37.23 -47.25 -6.51
C ARG A 11 -35.80 -47.47 -5.99
N GLN A 12 -35.22 -48.65 -6.24
CA GLN A 12 -33.83 -48.94 -5.86
C GLN A 12 -32.83 -48.08 -6.64
N VAL A 13 -33.02 -47.94 -7.96
CA VAL A 13 -32.18 -47.08 -8.80
C VAL A 13 -32.34 -45.62 -8.38
N GLN A 14 -33.57 -45.17 -8.11
CA GLN A 14 -33.85 -43.84 -7.59
C GLN A 14 -33.09 -43.56 -6.29
N SER A 15 -33.20 -44.44 -5.29
CA SER A 15 -32.52 -44.26 -4.00
C SER A 15 -31.00 -44.19 -4.13
N ARG A 16 -30.41 -44.96 -5.06
CA ARG A 16 -28.97 -44.89 -5.35
C ARG A 16 -28.59 -43.57 -6.00
N LEU A 17 -29.40 -43.10 -6.95
CA LEU A 17 -29.20 -41.83 -7.64
C LEU A 17 -29.30 -40.65 -6.65
N ASP A 18 -30.30 -40.63 -5.78
CA ASP A 18 -30.48 -39.60 -4.75
C ASP A 18 -29.28 -39.53 -3.78
N ALA A 19 -28.77 -40.70 -3.35
CA ALA A 19 -27.59 -40.77 -2.49
C ALA A 19 -26.33 -40.21 -3.17
N LYS A 20 -26.13 -40.55 -4.46
CA LYS A 20 -24.98 -40.06 -5.25
C LYS A 20 -25.09 -38.57 -5.56
N LEU A 21 -26.29 -38.06 -5.86
CA LEU A 21 -26.53 -36.63 -6.06
C LEU A 21 -26.27 -35.82 -4.78
N THR A 22 -26.68 -36.34 -3.63
CA THR A 22 -26.39 -35.71 -2.34
C THR A 22 -24.88 -35.64 -2.10
N GLY A 23 -24.15 -36.74 -2.32
CA GLY A 23 -22.68 -36.74 -2.25
C GLY A 23 -22.04 -35.75 -3.24
N TYR A 24 -22.53 -35.68 -4.47
CA TYR A 24 -22.05 -34.74 -5.47
C TYR A 24 -22.30 -33.28 -5.06
N SER A 25 -23.46 -32.96 -4.49
CA SER A 25 -23.75 -31.63 -3.96
C SER A 25 -22.84 -31.21 -2.79
N GLN A 26 -22.40 -32.17 -1.97
CA GLN A 26 -21.41 -31.91 -0.92
C GLN A 26 -20.04 -31.59 -1.52
N LEU A 27 -19.62 -32.32 -2.56
CA LEU A 27 -18.40 -31.98 -3.31
C LEU A 27 -18.49 -30.60 -3.95
N VAL A 28 -19.69 -30.20 -4.41
CA VAL A 28 -19.93 -28.84 -4.94
C VAL A 28 -19.75 -27.78 -3.86
N LEU A 29 -20.29 -28.03 -2.67
CA LEU A 29 -20.16 -27.14 -1.51
C LEU A 29 -18.70 -27.03 -1.04
N GLU A 30 -17.97 -28.13 -1.00
CA GLU A 30 -16.56 -28.19 -0.62
C GLU A 30 -15.66 -27.43 -1.61
N ALA A 31 -15.92 -27.60 -2.91
CA ALA A 31 -15.24 -26.83 -3.96
C ALA A 31 -15.55 -25.33 -3.86
N ALA A 32 -16.78 -24.97 -3.50
CA ALA A 32 -17.15 -23.58 -3.27
C ALA A 32 -16.49 -23.00 -2.00
N SER A 33 -16.40 -23.77 -0.90
CA SER A 33 -15.81 -23.31 0.36
C SER A 33 -14.28 -23.22 0.33
N SER A 34 -13.62 -24.10 -0.42
CA SER A 34 -12.15 -24.07 -0.60
C SER A 34 -11.65 -22.84 -1.37
N THR A 35 -12.57 -21.98 -1.86
CA THR A 35 -12.24 -20.69 -2.48
C THR A 35 -11.96 -19.59 -1.45
N SER A 36 -11.80 -19.91 -0.16
CA SER A 36 -11.51 -18.92 0.89
C SER A 36 -10.14 -18.25 0.68
N PRO A 37 -10.09 -16.91 0.49
CA PRO A 37 -8.89 -16.18 0.09
C PRO A 37 -7.79 -16.09 1.15
N PHE A 38 -8.02 -16.59 2.37
CA PHE A 38 -7.11 -16.43 3.51
C PHE A 38 -6.32 -17.70 3.88
N SER A 39 -6.55 -18.83 3.20
CA SER A 39 -6.09 -20.14 3.70
C SER A 39 -4.85 -20.75 3.04
N SER A 40 -4.37 -20.25 1.89
CA SER A 40 -3.26 -20.88 1.17
C SER A 40 -1.98 -20.05 1.13
N ALA A 41 -0.91 -20.64 1.66
CA ALA A 41 0.46 -20.12 1.62
C ALA A 41 1.08 -20.22 0.21
N PRO A 42 2.09 -19.41 -0.14
CA PRO A 42 2.51 -19.20 -1.54
C PRO A 42 3.36 -20.32 -2.16
N SER A 43 3.87 -21.27 -1.38
CA SER A 43 4.86 -22.26 -1.85
C SER A 43 4.27 -23.48 -2.57
N ASP A 44 2.95 -23.60 -2.63
CA ASP A 44 2.27 -24.86 -2.94
C ASP A 44 1.56 -24.90 -4.30
N ALA A 45 1.78 -23.91 -5.17
CA ALA A 45 1.09 -23.82 -6.47
C ALA A 45 1.26 -25.08 -7.35
N VAL A 46 2.41 -25.76 -7.27
CA VAL A 46 2.68 -27.00 -8.02
C VAL A 46 2.02 -28.23 -7.36
N ALA A 47 1.92 -28.27 -6.03
CA ALA A 47 1.23 -29.33 -5.31
C ALA A 47 -0.30 -29.21 -5.48
N LEU A 48 -0.81 -27.98 -5.46
CA LEU A 48 -2.22 -27.67 -5.68
C LEU A 48 -2.70 -28.05 -7.09
N ASP A 49 -1.85 -27.94 -8.12
CA ASP A 49 -2.22 -28.36 -9.48
C ASP A 49 -2.33 -29.89 -9.61
N MET A 50 -1.43 -30.62 -8.95
CA MET A 50 -1.47 -32.09 -8.88
C MET A 50 -2.68 -32.59 -8.08
N GLU A 51 -2.98 -31.96 -6.93
CA GLU A 51 -4.14 -32.26 -6.09
C GLU A 51 -5.45 -31.91 -6.82
N ASN A 52 -5.52 -30.76 -7.50
CA ASN A 52 -6.65 -30.42 -8.36
C ASN A 52 -6.80 -31.42 -9.53
N GLY A 53 -5.70 -31.95 -10.06
CA GLY A 53 -5.70 -32.98 -11.11
C GLY A 53 -6.35 -34.28 -10.64
N ALA A 54 -5.97 -34.78 -9.46
CA ALA A 54 -6.58 -35.97 -8.85
C ALA A 54 -8.06 -35.74 -8.53
N GLN A 55 -8.40 -34.62 -7.89
CA GLN A 55 -9.78 -34.24 -7.57
C GLN A 55 -10.65 -34.10 -8.84
N ARG A 56 -10.07 -33.64 -9.96
CA ARG A 56 -10.74 -33.55 -11.26
C ARG A 56 -11.08 -34.92 -11.85
N LEU A 57 -10.17 -35.89 -11.73
CA LEU A 57 -10.38 -37.24 -12.23
C LEU A 57 -11.47 -37.96 -11.43
N ASP A 58 -11.41 -37.88 -10.09
CA ASP A 58 -12.43 -38.47 -9.22
C ASP A 58 -13.81 -37.84 -9.43
N ARG A 59 -13.88 -36.52 -9.62
CA ARG A 59 -15.11 -35.81 -9.98
C ARG A 59 -15.69 -36.28 -11.31
N ALA A 60 -14.87 -36.39 -12.35
CA ALA A 60 -15.32 -36.83 -13.67
C ALA A 60 -15.87 -38.26 -13.60
N ALA A 61 -15.25 -39.14 -12.81
CA ALA A 61 -15.76 -40.48 -12.53
C ALA A 61 -17.15 -40.44 -11.86
N VAL A 62 -17.35 -39.59 -10.85
CA VAL A 62 -18.66 -39.43 -10.18
C VAL A 62 -19.72 -38.88 -11.15
N GLU A 63 -19.39 -37.90 -12.00
CA GLU A 63 -20.33 -37.35 -12.98
C GLU A 63 -20.77 -38.39 -14.02
N THR A 64 -19.83 -39.21 -14.50
CA THR A 64 -20.15 -40.31 -15.44
C THR A 64 -20.99 -41.41 -14.78
N GLU A 65 -20.73 -41.73 -13.51
CA GLU A 65 -21.55 -42.66 -12.74
C GLU A 65 -22.99 -42.16 -12.56
N ILE A 66 -23.18 -40.87 -12.24
CA ILE A 66 -24.51 -40.25 -12.10
C ILE A 66 -25.26 -40.26 -13.44
N GLN A 67 -24.57 -39.95 -14.55
CA GLN A 67 -25.16 -40.03 -15.89
C GLN A 67 -25.61 -41.45 -16.26
N ALA A 68 -24.81 -42.46 -15.90
CA ALA A 68 -25.17 -43.86 -16.11
C ALA A 68 -26.40 -44.26 -15.26
N LEU A 69 -26.49 -43.80 -14.02
CA LEU A 69 -27.65 -44.05 -13.14
C LEU A 69 -28.92 -43.35 -13.64
N LEU A 70 -28.81 -42.12 -14.16
CA LEU A 70 -29.92 -41.41 -14.80
C LEU A 70 -30.44 -42.17 -16.02
N ALA A 71 -29.53 -42.69 -16.87
CA ALA A 71 -29.91 -43.50 -18.02
C ALA A 71 -30.62 -44.81 -17.59
N GLN A 72 -30.11 -45.50 -16.57
CA GLN A 72 -30.75 -46.71 -16.01
C GLN A 72 -32.12 -46.41 -15.39
N TYR A 73 -32.28 -45.26 -14.74
CA TYR A 73 -33.57 -44.84 -14.18
C TYR A 73 -34.59 -44.53 -15.28
N LYS A 74 -34.14 -43.88 -16.36
CA LYS A 74 -34.95 -43.64 -17.56
C LYS A 74 -35.44 -44.93 -18.20
N GLU A 75 -34.54 -45.90 -18.42
CA GLU A 75 -34.86 -47.21 -18.96
C GLU A 75 -35.88 -47.95 -18.07
N ALA A 76 -35.65 -47.96 -16.75
CA ALA A 76 -36.58 -48.58 -15.81
C ALA A 76 -37.97 -47.91 -15.81
N GLN A 77 -38.03 -46.58 -16.03
CA GLN A 77 -39.27 -45.81 -16.15
C GLN A 77 -39.98 -46.06 -17.50
N GLU A 78 -39.24 -46.24 -18.60
CA GLU A 78 -39.79 -46.63 -19.90
C GLU A 78 -40.36 -48.06 -19.86
N GLU A 79 -39.68 -49.00 -19.22
CA GLU A 79 -40.18 -50.37 -18.98
C GLU A 79 -41.48 -50.38 -18.15
N LEU A 80 -41.58 -49.54 -17.11
CA LEU A 80 -42.84 -49.35 -16.36
C LEU A 80 -43.95 -48.75 -17.23
N ALA A 81 -43.63 -47.80 -18.11
CA ALA A 81 -44.60 -47.21 -19.01
C ALA A 81 -45.08 -48.20 -20.09
N MET A 82 -44.20 -49.10 -20.57
CA MET A 82 -44.57 -50.17 -21.51
C MET A 82 -45.53 -51.17 -20.88
N LEU A 83 -45.27 -51.59 -19.63
CA LEU A 83 -46.17 -52.49 -18.88
C LEU A 83 -47.55 -51.87 -18.60
N LEU A 84 -47.64 -50.53 -18.57
CA LEU A 84 -48.89 -49.79 -18.39
C LEU A 84 -49.73 -49.71 -19.68
N ASN A 85 -49.09 -49.81 -20.84
CA ASN A 85 -49.71 -49.71 -22.17
C ASN A 85 -50.07 -51.09 -22.78
N ASP A 86 -49.98 -52.17 -22.00
CA ASP A 86 -50.34 -53.52 -22.45
C ASP A 86 -51.86 -53.59 -22.76
N PRO A 87 -52.26 -53.91 -24.00
CA PRO A 87 -53.66 -53.92 -24.43
C PRO A 87 -54.53 -54.98 -23.73
N MET A 88 -53.93 -55.94 -23.00
CA MET A 88 -54.66 -57.03 -22.36
C MET A 88 -55.19 -56.71 -20.95
N LEU A 89 -54.67 -55.67 -20.28
CA LEU A 89 -55.15 -55.27 -18.95
C LEU A 89 -55.34 -53.74 -18.87
N PRO A 90 -56.54 -53.24 -18.54
CA PRO A 90 -56.72 -51.80 -18.32
C PRO A 90 -55.87 -51.35 -17.11
N PRO A 91 -55.02 -50.32 -17.27
CA PRO A 91 -54.13 -49.85 -16.22
C PRO A 91 -54.90 -49.28 -15.03
N SER A 92 -54.48 -49.62 -13.81
CA SER A 92 -55.03 -49.02 -12.60
C SER A 92 -54.68 -47.53 -12.53
N GLN A 93 -55.61 -46.68 -12.08
CA GLN A 93 -55.38 -45.24 -11.86
C GLN A 93 -54.13 -44.99 -10.98
N THR A 94 -53.89 -45.86 -9.99
CA THR A 94 -52.70 -45.79 -9.12
C THR A 94 -51.40 -46.07 -9.86
N GLN A 95 -51.40 -46.98 -10.85
CA GLN A 95 -50.23 -47.30 -11.67
C GLN A 95 -49.92 -46.17 -12.66
N GLN A 96 -50.94 -45.55 -13.22
CA GLN A 96 -50.80 -44.37 -14.08
C GLN A 96 -50.18 -43.19 -13.32
N HIS A 97 -50.68 -42.88 -12.13
CA HIS A 97 -50.10 -41.84 -11.28
C HIS A 97 -48.66 -42.15 -10.85
N ALA A 98 -48.34 -43.43 -10.59
CA ALA A 98 -46.98 -43.83 -10.23
C ALA A 98 -45.98 -43.59 -11.37
N VAL A 99 -46.33 -43.95 -12.61
CA VAL A 99 -45.47 -43.69 -13.78
C VAL A 99 -45.33 -42.20 -14.06
N GLN A 100 -46.43 -41.45 -13.93
CA GLN A 100 -46.39 -40.00 -14.09
C GLN A 100 -45.45 -39.34 -13.07
N ARG A 101 -45.51 -39.76 -11.80
CA ARG A 101 -44.58 -39.30 -10.76
C ARG A 101 -43.13 -39.65 -11.08
N HIS A 102 -42.86 -40.86 -11.57
CA HIS A 102 -41.50 -41.26 -11.94
C HIS A 102 -40.93 -40.40 -13.10
N ARG A 103 -41.78 -39.96 -14.05
CA ARG A 103 -41.39 -39.02 -15.11
C ARG A 103 -41.05 -37.62 -14.57
N GLU A 104 -41.90 -37.09 -13.69
CA GLU A 104 -41.68 -35.79 -13.06
C GLU A 104 -40.37 -35.80 -12.25
N LEU A 105 -40.15 -36.88 -11.49
CA LEU A 105 -38.95 -37.07 -10.69
C LEU A 105 -37.69 -37.18 -11.56
N LEU A 106 -37.77 -37.86 -12.71
CA LEU A 106 -36.64 -37.92 -13.66
C LEU A 106 -36.23 -36.52 -14.15
N ILE A 107 -37.20 -35.71 -14.55
CA ILE A 107 -36.95 -34.33 -15.02
C ILE A 107 -36.33 -33.49 -13.90
N GLU A 108 -36.81 -33.63 -12.67
CA GLU A 108 -36.28 -32.91 -11.52
C GLU A 108 -34.83 -33.32 -11.20
N LEU A 109 -34.52 -34.62 -11.20
CA LEU A 109 -33.17 -35.11 -10.96
C LEU A 109 -32.19 -34.71 -12.07
N GLU A 110 -32.60 -34.72 -13.33
CA GLU A 110 -31.79 -34.22 -14.45
C GLU A 110 -31.50 -32.72 -14.29
N ARG A 111 -32.51 -31.93 -13.92
CA ARG A 111 -32.37 -30.50 -13.67
C ARG A 111 -31.42 -30.23 -12.50
N ASP A 112 -31.57 -30.96 -11.41
CA ASP A 112 -30.75 -30.78 -10.20
C ASP A 112 -29.31 -31.20 -10.43
N PHE A 113 -29.08 -32.27 -11.20
CA PHE A 113 -27.74 -32.66 -11.65
C PHE A 113 -27.10 -31.57 -12.51
N PHE A 114 -27.81 -31.09 -13.53
CA PHE A 114 -27.30 -30.05 -14.42
C PHE A 114 -26.97 -28.76 -13.65
N ARG A 115 -27.88 -28.31 -12.77
CA ARG A 115 -27.66 -27.16 -11.90
C ARG A 115 -26.42 -27.33 -11.01
N SER A 116 -26.28 -28.49 -10.38
CA SER A 116 -25.13 -28.78 -9.52
C SER A 116 -23.82 -28.78 -10.31
N ARG A 117 -23.82 -29.36 -11.52
CA ARG A 117 -22.67 -29.36 -12.42
C ARG A 117 -22.27 -27.95 -12.84
N THR A 118 -23.23 -27.12 -13.25
CA THR A 118 -22.98 -25.72 -13.64
C THR A 118 -22.46 -24.88 -12.46
N ASN A 119 -23.04 -25.04 -11.28
CA ASN A 119 -22.55 -24.35 -10.08
C ASN A 119 -21.10 -24.73 -9.78
N LEU A 120 -20.76 -26.01 -9.93
CA LEU A 120 -19.41 -26.49 -9.69
C LEU A 120 -18.41 -26.01 -10.74
N THR A 121 -18.78 -25.95 -12.02
CA THR A 121 -17.91 -25.34 -13.05
C THR A 121 -17.66 -23.86 -12.74
N HIS A 122 -18.70 -23.10 -12.36
CA HIS A 122 -18.52 -21.70 -11.97
C HIS A 122 -17.63 -21.52 -10.74
N ALA A 123 -17.75 -22.40 -9.74
CA ALA A 123 -16.87 -22.37 -8.55
C ALA A 123 -15.41 -22.63 -8.92
N LEU A 124 -15.15 -23.60 -9.80
CA LEU A 124 -13.80 -23.91 -10.28
C LEU A 124 -13.22 -22.81 -11.16
N ASP A 125 -14.00 -22.25 -12.08
CA ASP A 125 -13.54 -21.15 -12.94
C ASP A 125 -13.16 -19.93 -12.08
N LYS A 126 -13.98 -19.63 -11.07
CA LYS A 126 -13.66 -18.59 -10.08
C LYS A 126 -12.36 -18.89 -9.34
N LYS A 127 -12.14 -20.13 -8.90
CA LYS A 127 -10.89 -20.55 -8.24
C LYS A 127 -9.68 -20.39 -9.16
N ALA A 128 -9.79 -20.80 -10.43
CA ALA A 128 -8.72 -20.68 -11.41
C ALA A 128 -8.36 -19.22 -11.69
N LEU A 129 -9.36 -18.35 -11.88
CA LEU A 129 -9.15 -16.92 -12.11
C LEU A 129 -8.52 -16.23 -10.90
N LEU A 130 -9.01 -16.51 -9.68
CA LEU A 130 -8.46 -15.93 -8.45
C LEU A 130 -7.06 -16.44 -8.13
N GLY A 131 -6.73 -17.69 -8.48
CA GLY A 131 -5.39 -18.24 -8.35
C GLY A 131 -4.36 -17.44 -9.16
N HIS A 132 -4.67 -17.14 -10.42
CA HIS A 132 -3.81 -16.33 -11.29
C HIS A 132 -3.65 -14.89 -10.77
N VAL A 133 -4.75 -14.22 -10.42
CA VAL A 133 -4.70 -12.84 -9.91
C VAL A 133 -3.91 -12.75 -8.61
N LYS A 134 -4.03 -13.74 -7.71
CA LYS A 134 -3.24 -13.77 -6.48
C LYS A 134 -1.75 -13.90 -6.77
N GLN A 135 -1.37 -14.79 -7.70
CA GLN A 135 0.03 -14.94 -8.12
C GLN A 135 0.57 -13.65 -8.75
N ASP A 136 -0.22 -12.98 -9.59
CA ASP A 136 0.16 -11.70 -10.19
C ASP A 136 0.35 -10.62 -9.13
N ILE A 137 -0.59 -10.49 -8.18
CA ILE A 137 -0.49 -9.53 -7.06
C ILE A 137 0.74 -9.81 -6.20
N ASP A 138 0.98 -11.07 -5.85
CA ASP A 138 2.12 -11.45 -5.03
C ASP A 138 3.45 -11.17 -5.77
N SER A 139 3.52 -11.45 -7.09
CA SER A 139 4.68 -11.11 -7.91
C SER A 139 4.90 -9.59 -8.03
N TYR A 140 3.83 -8.81 -8.24
CA TYR A 140 3.87 -7.35 -8.28
C TYR A 140 4.34 -6.79 -6.94
N ARG A 141 3.81 -7.29 -5.83
CA ARG A 141 4.22 -6.89 -4.47
C ARG A 141 5.68 -7.21 -4.21
N LEU A 142 6.18 -8.38 -4.59
CA LEU A 142 7.59 -8.73 -4.44
C LEU A 142 8.49 -7.83 -5.29
N GLN A 143 8.08 -7.51 -6.51
CA GLN A 143 8.83 -6.62 -7.41
C GLN A 143 8.89 -5.18 -6.88
N HIS A 144 7.78 -4.67 -6.32
CA HIS A 144 7.68 -3.30 -5.82
C HIS A 144 7.94 -3.18 -4.31
N ALA A 145 8.24 -4.28 -3.60
CA ALA A 145 8.56 -4.25 -2.18
C ALA A 145 9.80 -3.39 -1.91
N ASN A 146 10.84 -3.53 -2.74
CA ASN A 146 12.06 -2.75 -2.64
C ASN A 146 11.81 -1.26 -2.90
N GLU A 147 10.91 -0.94 -3.83
CA GLU A 147 10.54 0.45 -4.15
C GLU A 147 9.71 1.08 -3.03
N MET A 148 8.75 0.34 -2.48
CA MET A 148 7.98 0.74 -1.31
C MET A 148 8.90 0.99 -0.10
N GLU A 149 9.88 0.12 0.14
CA GLU A 149 10.87 0.28 1.20
C GLU A 149 11.77 1.51 0.95
N ALA A 150 12.21 1.73 -0.30
CA ALA A 150 12.96 2.92 -0.68
C ALA A 150 12.17 4.22 -0.42
N TYR A 151 10.87 4.26 -0.73
CA TYR A 151 10.02 5.42 -0.43
C TYR A 151 9.81 5.64 1.06
N LEU A 152 9.78 4.58 1.87
CA LEU A 152 9.70 4.70 3.33
C LEU A 152 11.00 5.24 3.92
N ASP A 153 12.15 4.79 3.42
CA ASP A 153 13.46 5.33 3.83
C ASP A 153 13.64 6.79 3.39
N GLU A 154 13.20 7.14 2.17
CA GLU A 154 13.21 8.53 1.68
C GLU A 154 12.35 9.45 2.57
N ARG A 155 11.19 8.98 3.04
CA ARG A 155 10.39 9.71 4.03
C ARG A 155 11.14 9.95 5.33
N GLY A 156 11.89 8.95 5.81
CA GLY A 156 12.76 9.10 6.99
C GLY A 156 13.84 10.16 6.78
N HIS A 157 14.50 10.14 5.63
CA HIS A 157 15.48 11.15 5.23
C HIS A 157 14.88 12.55 5.14
N LEU A 158 13.71 12.71 4.52
CA LEU A 158 13.01 14.00 4.43
C LEU A 158 12.64 14.56 5.80
N GLN A 159 12.16 13.72 6.72
CA GLN A 159 11.85 14.16 8.09
C GLN A 159 13.11 14.63 8.83
N ASN A 160 14.23 13.92 8.67
CA ASN A 160 15.50 14.32 9.27
C ASN A 160 16.02 15.62 8.66
N ALA A 161 15.93 15.79 7.34
CA ALA A 161 16.29 17.02 6.65
C ALA A 161 15.44 18.21 7.11
N HIS A 162 14.14 17.99 7.34
CA HIS A 162 13.24 19.03 7.86
C HIS A 162 13.65 19.48 9.27
N ARG A 163 13.94 18.53 10.17
CA ARG A 163 14.43 18.87 11.53
C ARG A 163 15.74 19.64 11.49
N MET A 164 16.69 19.19 10.66
CA MET A 164 17.96 19.90 10.48
C MET A 164 17.75 21.32 9.94
N MET A 165 16.82 21.50 9.00
CA MET A 165 16.46 22.83 8.49
C MET A 165 15.89 23.70 9.62
N ASP A 166 14.99 23.17 10.44
CA ASP A 166 14.43 23.90 11.59
C ASP A 166 15.54 24.31 12.58
N ASP A 167 16.47 23.41 12.92
CA ASP A 167 17.63 23.71 13.78
C ASP A 167 18.52 24.82 13.19
N THR A 168 18.79 24.77 11.87
CA THR A 168 19.60 25.81 11.21
C THR A 168 18.89 27.17 11.17
N LEU A 169 17.56 27.16 11.07
CA LEU A 169 16.73 28.37 11.07
C LEU A 169 16.68 28.98 12.47
N ASP A 170 16.58 28.17 13.52
CA ASP A 170 16.70 28.61 14.91
C ASP A 170 18.09 29.18 15.20
N GLN A 171 19.15 28.52 14.72
CA GLN A 171 20.52 29.04 14.86
C GLN A 171 20.70 30.37 14.12
N ALA A 172 20.10 30.53 12.93
CA ALA A 172 20.13 31.77 12.18
C ALA A 172 19.40 32.91 12.94
N TYR A 173 18.24 32.64 13.53
CA TYR A 173 17.53 33.62 14.36
C TYR A 173 18.31 34.00 15.63
N ALA A 174 18.91 33.02 16.31
CA ALA A 174 19.78 33.28 17.46
C ALA A 174 20.95 34.19 17.07
N THR A 175 21.61 33.90 15.95
CA THR A 175 22.73 34.69 15.41
C THR A 175 22.29 36.11 15.04
N GLN A 176 21.12 36.29 14.42
CA GLN A 176 20.56 37.61 14.10
C GLN A 176 20.30 38.44 15.37
N SER A 177 19.74 37.81 16.41
CA SER A 177 19.50 38.44 17.71
C SER A 177 20.82 38.86 18.38
N GLU A 178 21.83 37.99 18.35
CA GLU A 178 23.17 38.30 18.86
C GLU A 178 23.80 39.48 18.13
N PHE A 179 23.78 39.52 16.79
CA PHE A 179 24.29 40.65 16.03
C PHE A 179 23.57 41.96 16.37
N ARG A 180 22.25 41.93 16.58
CA ARG A 180 21.48 43.10 17.00
C ARG A 180 21.88 43.58 18.40
N SER A 181 22.10 42.65 19.34
CA SER A 181 22.62 42.95 20.68
C SER A 181 24.03 43.55 20.60
N GLN A 182 24.92 42.95 19.81
CA GLN A 182 26.28 43.46 19.57
C GLN A 182 26.27 44.88 18.99
N HIS A 183 25.39 45.17 18.03
CA HIS A 183 25.24 46.51 17.48
C HIS A 183 24.82 47.53 18.56
N SER A 184 23.87 47.16 19.43
CA SER A 184 23.48 48.02 20.56
C SER A 184 24.64 48.26 21.53
N GLN A 185 25.42 47.22 21.84
CA GLN A 185 26.62 47.32 22.69
C GLN A 185 27.68 48.24 22.06
N LEU A 186 27.95 48.09 20.76
CA LEU A 186 28.88 48.95 20.02
C LEU A 186 28.40 50.41 19.98
N ALA A 187 27.11 50.66 19.72
CA ALA A 187 26.53 52.00 19.78
C ALA A 187 26.65 52.62 21.18
N GLY A 188 26.44 51.82 22.23
CA GLY A 188 26.66 52.21 23.62
C GLY A 188 28.13 52.55 23.91
N ALA A 189 29.06 51.71 23.43
CA ALA A 189 30.50 51.93 23.57
C ALA A 189 30.96 53.20 22.83
N LEU A 190 30.49 53.43 21.60
CA LEU A 190 30.75 54.65 20.84
C LEU A 190 30.21 55.89 21.55
N THR A 191 29.01 55.81 22.13
CA THR A 191 28.42 56.91 22.90
C THR A 191 29.24 57.20 24.16
N ARG A 192 29.63 56.18 24.92
CA ARG A 192 30.53 56.33 26.09
C ARG A 192 31.87 56.92 25.69
N MET A 193 32.49 56.44 24.62
CA MET A 193 33.75 56.98 24.10
C MET A 193 33.60 58.46 23.73
N ARG A 194 32.54 58.82 23.01
CA ARG A 194 32.22 60.22 22.67
C ARG A 194 32.03 61.08 23.92
N ASN A 195 31.33 60.57 24.93
CA ASN A 195 31.14 61.26 26.20
C ASN A 195 32.46 61.42 26.98
N THR A 196 33.33 60.41 26.99
CA THR A 196 34.67 60.51 27.60
C THR A 196 35.52 61.55 26.89
N VAL A 197 35.52 61.58 25.54
CA VAL A 197 36.21 62.63 24.77
C VAL A 197 35.68 64.03 25.12
N ALA A 198 34.37 64.18 25.31
CA ALA A 198 33.76 65.44 25.74
C ALA A 198 34.08 65.81 27.21
N GLN A 199 34.27 64.82 28.08
CA GLN A 199 34.61 64.98 29.51
C GLN A 199 36.11 65.04 29.80
N VAL A 200 36.98 65.14 28.79
CA VAL A 200 38.37 65.59 28.98
C VAL A 200 38.45 67.10 28.66
N PRO A 201 37.99 68.00 29.56
CA PRO A 201 38.17 69.43 29.41
C PRO A 201 39.65 69.74 29.64
N GLY A 202 40.43 69.74 28.57
CA GLY A 202 41.87 69.95 28.71
C GLY A 202 42.65 69.87 27.41
N LEU A 203 42.17 69.10 26.42
CA LEU A 203 42.87 69.01 25.13
C LEU A 203 42.94 70.36 24.41
N ASN A 204 41.85 71.15 24.45
CA ASN A 204 41.87 72.48 23.85
C ASN A 204 42.84 73.43 24.60
N ASN A 205 42.98 73.27 25.92
CA ASN A 205 43.89 74.10 26.72
C ASN A 205 45.36 73.64 26.61
N ILE A 206 45.61 72.34 26.41
CA ILE A 206 46.96 71.82 26.15
C ILE A 206 47.44 72.24 24.76
N LEU A 207 46.55 72.25 23.76
CA LEU A 207 46.85 72.72 22.40
C LEU A 207 47.17 74.23 22.37
N THR A 208 46.47 75.05 23.16
CA THR A 208 46.77 76.49 23.30
C THR A 208 48.11 76.72 24.01
N LEU A 209 48.46 75.92 25.02
CA LEU A 209 49.77 76.00 25.71
C LEU A 209 50.94 75.63 24.79
N ILE A 210 50.79 74.60 23.94
CA ILE A 210 51.80 74.19 22.95
C ILE A 210 52.03 75.27 21.90
N SER A 211 50.96 75.84 21.33
CA SER A 211 51.08 76.90 20.32
C SER A 211 51.71 78.18 20.90
N ARG A 212 51.43 78.50 22.18
CA ARG A 212 52.04 79.64 22.88
C ARG A 212 53.55 79.46 23.09
N ARG A 213 54.04 78.24 23.37
CA ARG A 213 55.49 77.98 23.49
C ARG A 213 56.19 78.11 22.14
N ARG A 214 55.61 77.54 21.08
CA ARG A 214 56.17 77.61 19.72
C ARG A 214 56.28 79.04 19.19
N ARG A 215 55.28 79.89 19.46
CA ARG A 215 55.35 81.33 19.11
C ARG A 215 56.51 82.05 19.79
N ARG A 216 56.80 81.74 21.06
CA ARG A 216 57.93 82.37 21.77
C ARG A 216 59.26 82.01 21.15
N ASP A 217 59.47 80.73 20.81
CA ASP A 217 60.73 80.28 20.20
C ASP A 217 60.95 80.92 18.81
N THR A 218 59.91 81.03 17.99
CA THR A 218 59.99 81.71 16.69
C THR A 218 60.33 83.20 16.84
N VAL A 219 59.75 83.89 17.83
CA VAL A 219 60.07 85.31 18.10
C VAL A 219 61.52 85.49 18.51
N ILE A 220 62.05 84.62 19.37
CA ILE A 220 63.46 84.67 19.80
C ILE A 220 64.39 84.46 18.61
N ILE A 221 64.14 83.43 17.79
CA ILE A 221 64.97 83.13 16.60
C ILE A 221 64.92 84.29 15.59
N ALA A 222 63.74 84.85 15.32
CA ALA A 222 63.59 85.99 14.41
C ALA A 222 64.35 87.23 14.91
N LEU A 223 64.34 87.49 16.22
CA LEU A 223 65.08 88.60 16.83
C LEU A 223 66.59 88.40 16.70
N VAL A 224 67.10 87.20 17.00
CA VAL A 224 68.54 86.88 16.87
C VAL A 224 69.01 87.06 15.43
N ILE A 225 68.27 86.53 14.45
CA ILE A 225 68.60 86.68 13.04
C ILE A 225 68.57 88.17 12.64
N GLY A 226 67.53 88.91 13.05
CA GLY A 226 67.42 90.34 12.76
C GLY A 226 68.59 91.16 13.31
N VAL A 227 69.02 90.89 14.55
CA VAL A 227 70.19 91.56 15.16
C VAL A 227 71.48 91.19 14.44
N CYS A 228 71.71 89.91 14.11
CA CYS A 228 72.88 89.49 13.34
C CYS A 228 72.96 90.16 11.97
N VAL A 229 71.83 90.21 11.24
CA VAL A 229 71.78 90.89 9.93
C VAL A 229 72.03 92.39 10.07
N PHE A 230 71.47 93.03 11.10
CA PHE A 230 71.70 94.45 11.38
C PHE A 230 73.18 94.75 11.67
N ILE A 231 73.84 93.93 12.49
CA ILE A 231 75.28 94.06 12.77
C ILE A 231 76.11 93.87 11.51
N LEU A 232 75.80 92.85 10.68
CA LEU A 232 76.50 92.62 9.41
C LEU A 232 76.36 93.80 8.46
N LEU A 233 75.16 94.36 8.34
CA LEU A 233 74.90 95.52 7.48
C LEU A 233 75.67 96.74 7.99
N MET A 234 75.62 97.01 9.30
CA MET A 234 76.36 98.12 9.91
C MET A 234 77.89 97.99 9.72
N MET A 235 78.44 96.77 9.86
CA MET A 235 79.87 96.52 9.70
C MET A 235 80.31 96.56 8.24
N GLY A 236 79.48 96.10 7.30
CA GLY A 236 79.76 96.13 5.86
C GLY A 236 79.63 97.51 5.21
N THR A 237 78.95 98.47 5.87
CA THR A 237 78.85 99.88 5.43
C THR A 237 79.98 100.78 5.92
N ARG A 238 81.05 100.23 6.51
CA ARG A 238 82.25 100.97 6.94
C ARG A 238 83.46 100.67 6.07
#